data_AF-A0AA51R443-F1
#
_entry.id   AF-A0AA51R443-F1
#
_cell.length_a   1.000
_cell.length_b   1.000
_cell.length_c   1.000
_cell.angle_alpha   90.00
_cell.angle_beta   90.00
_cell.angle_gamma   90.00
#
_symmetry.space_group_name_H-M   'P 1'
#
loop_
_entity.id
_entity.type
_entity.pdbx_description
1 polymer ?
#
loop_
_entity_poly.entity_id
_entity_poly.type
_entity_poly.pdbx_seq_one_letter_code
_entity_poly.pdbx_strand_id
1 'polypeptide(L)'
;MKLIYKDPGYKYSAESISEFIKQDEFWSEPIFHFFPELIEFKGLFNKSSDNKNIIEEILGTVLELYKSREKEIQSKVISYQENWNRYEKLINERFSSIFEFDTREVFNDLVCNITLNPISPRYLKEHTFDVFYMNSDAGSIGSALHEIVHYLWFYLWNQKYKDSYEQYESPSLIWILSEAVVEQILKDKELDKINPYHKNGNAYPYFYKMNIGGRLLYDYLDEIYKDNSIDKFMDKSYKFMVKNEEEIRSQML
;
A
#
# COMPACT_ATOMS: atom_id res chain seq x y z
N MET A 1 -14.86 -7.78 -6.23
CA MET A 1 -14.31 -6.58 -5.60
C MET A 1 -14.82 -5.38 -6.35
N LYS A 2 -15.20 -4.37 -5.56
CA LYS A 2 -15.57 -3.04 -6.03
C LYS A 2 -14.65 -2.06 -5.33
N LEU A 3 -14.17 -1.07 -6.08
CA LEU A 3 -13.36 0.02 -5.55
C LEU A 3 -14.08 1.33 -5.83
N ILE A 4 -14.20 2.14 -4.78
CA ILE A 4 -14.75 3.48 -4.85
C ILE A 4 -13.65 4.48 -4.52
N TYR A 5 -13.37 5.39 -5.44
CA TYR A 5 -12.53 6.55 -5.16
C TYR A 5 -13.38 7.62 -4.48
N LYS A 6 -12.86 8.22 -3.40
CA LYS A 6 -13.52 9.34 -2.74
C LYS A 6 -12.53 10.40 -2.28
N ASP A 7 -13.03 11.62 -2.16
CA ASP A 7 -12.37 12.67 -1.40
C ASP A 7 -12.90 12.62 0.04
N PRO A 8 -12.08 12.21 1.03
CA PRO A 8 -12.50 12.17 2.43
C PRO A 8 -12.41 13.55 3.12
N GLY A 9 -11.92 14.58 2.41
CA GLY A 9 -11.76 15.93 2.91
C GLY A 9 -10.47 16.18 3.71
N TYR A 10 -10.25 17.45 4.02
CA TYR A 10 -9.03 17.93 4.67
C TYR A 10 -8.82 17.37 6.09
N LYS A 11 -9.90 17.09 6.85
CA LYS A 11 -9.78 16.54 8.22
C LYS A 11 -9.11 15.17 8.20
N TYR A 12 -9.57 14.29 7.31
CA TYR A 12 -8.96 12.98 7.11
C TYR A 12 -7.50 13.11 6.67
N SER A 13 -7.22 14.00 5.71
CA SER A 13 -5.84 14.24 5.27
C SER A 13 -4.94 14.71 6.43
N ALA A 14 -5.44 15.57 7.32
CA ALA A 14 -4.68 16.06 8.47
C ALA A 14 -4.42 14.96 9.51
N GLU A 15 -5.44 14.12 9.79
CA GLU A 15 -5.31 12.96 10.68
C GLU A 15 -4.28 11.96 10.14
N SER A 16 -4.39 11.60 8.86
CA SER A 16 -3.46 10.70 8.15
C SER A 16 -2.03 11.28 8.17
N ILE A 17 -1.83 12.55 7.77
CA ILE A 17 -0.51 13.20 7.84
C ILE A 17 0.08 13.21 9.26
N SER A 18 -0.74 13.50 10.27
CA SER A 18 -0.32 13.53 11.67
C SER A 18 0.15 12.16 12.19
N GLU A 19 -0.38 11.07 11.62
CA GLU A 19 0.05 9.71 11.94
C GLU A 19 1.50 9.45 11.53
N PHE A 20 1.96 10.06 10.43
CA PHE A 20 3.27 9.78 9.81
C PHE A 20 4.33 10.84 10.12
N ILE A 21 3.96 12.11 10.36
CA ILE A 21 4.92 13.16 10.78
C ILE A 21 5.66 12.79 12.07
N LYS A 22 4.99 12.06 12.97
CA LYS A 22 5.56 11.63 14.26
C LYS A 22 6.43 10.36 14.18
N GLN A 23 6.54 9.75 12.99
CA GLN A 23 7.35 8.54 12.77
C GLN A 23 8.80 8.90 12.42
N ASP A 24 9.60 7.90 12.03
CA ASP A 24 10.98 8.11 11.62
C ASP A 24 11.10 8.88 10.28
N GLU A 25 12.33 9.21 9.90
CA GLU A 25 12.60 10.02 8.71
C GLU A 25 12.15 9.34 7.42
N PHE A 26 12.19 8.01 7.34
CA PHE A 26 11.71 7.28 6.16
C PHE A 26 10.23 7.61 5.86
N TRP A 27 9.40 7.65 6.91
CA TRP A 27 7.98 7.96 6.79
C TRP A 27 7.65 9.46 6.77
N SER A 28 8.42 10.29 7.45
CA SER A 28 8.10 11.72 7.59
C SER A 28 8.69 12.61 6.50
N GLU A 29 9.86 12.28 5.93
CA GLU A 29 10.53 13.11 4.92
C GLU A 29 9.70 13.35 3.64
N PRO A 30 8.98 12.35 3.07
CA PRO A 30 8.15 12.61 1.89
C PRO A 30 7.07 13.68 2.15
N ILE A 31 6.51 13.74 3.36
CA ILE A 31 5.51 14.74 3.73
C ILE A 31 6.12 16.14 3.63
N PHE A 32 7.30 16.33 4.21
CA PHE A 32 8.00 17.61 4.20
C PHE A 32 8.52 18.01 2.81
N HIS A 33 8.86 17.02 1.97
CA HIS A 33 9.23 17.27 0.59
C HIS A 33 8.08 17.89 -0.22
N PHE A 34 6.87 17.34 -0.09
CA PHE A 34 5.69 17.84 -0.82
C PHE A 34 5.03 19.04 -0.14
N PHE A 35 5.18 19.17 1.17
CA PHE A 35 4.59 20.25 1.97
C PHE A 35 5.62 20.83 2.95
N PRO A 36 6.55 21.67 2.46
CA PRO A 36 7.57 22.31 3.32
C PRO A 36 6.98 23.13 4.47
N GLU A 37 5.73 23.60 4.35
CA GLU A 37 5.00 24.30 5.41
C GLU A 37 4.81 23.45 6.67
N LEU A 38 4.82 22.12 6.54
CA LEU A 38 4.66 21.22 7.69
C LEU A 38 5.97 20.93 8.42
N ILE A 39 7.13 21.39 7.91
CA ILE A 39 8.45 21.15 8.53
C ILE A 39 8.53 21.68 9.96
N GLU A 40 7.83 22.77 10.27
CA GLU A 40 7.83 23.34 11.62
C GLU A 40 7.33 22.37 12.70
N PHE A 41 6.51 21.37 12.31
CA PHE A 41 6.01 20.33 13.21
C PHE A 41 6.99 19.17 13.43
N LYS A 42 8.11 19.11 12.69
CA LYS A 42 9.10 18.03 12.81
C LYS A 42 9.67 18.00 14.22
N GLY A 43 9.54 16.84 14.89
CA GLY A 43 10.06 16.63 16.23
C GLY A 43 9.28 17.30 17.37
N LEU A 44 8.14 17.95 17.10
CA LEU A 44 7.31 18.58 18.14
C LEU A 44 6.44 17.58 18.90
N PHE A 45 6.17 16.40 18.33
CA PHE A 45 5.32 15.38 18.95
C PHE A 45 5.99 14.78 20.19
N ASN A 46 5.30 14.90 21.33
CA ASN A 46 5.73 14.30 22.59
C ASN A 46 4.98 12.99 22.85
N LYS A 47 5.71 11.91 23.11
CA LYS A 47 5.16 10.58 23.42
C LYS A 47 4.33 10.54 24.72
N SER A 48 4.50 11.50 25.63
CA SER A 48 3.76 11.56 26.91
C SER A 48 2.58 12.55 26.91
N SER A 49 2.25 13.14 25.77
CA SER A 49 1.16 14.11 25.60
C SER A 49 0.16 13.63 24.55
N ASP A 50 -1.07 14.14 24.60
CA ASP A 50 -2.06 13.93 23.54
C ASP A 50 -1.80 14.78 22.29
N ASN A 51 -0.83 15.71 22.36
CA ASN A 51 -0.40 16.59 21.26
C ASN A 51 -1.54 17.38 20.60
N LYS A 52 -2.66 17.62 21.30
CA LYS A 52 -3.86 18.24 20.71
C LYS A 52 -3.59 19.57 20.00
N ASN A 53 -2.82 20.47 20.63
CA ASN A 53 -2.52 21.78 20.05
C ASN A 53 -1.74 21.65 18.72
N ILE A 54 -0.78 20.72 18.65
CA ILE A 54 0.00 20.47 17.43
C ILE A 54 -0.91 19.92 16.33
N ILE A 55 -1.81 18.99 16.68
CA ILE A 55 -2.78 18.43 15.72
C ILE A 55 -3.74 19.51 15.20
N GLU A 56 -4.19 20.44 16.06
CA GLU A 56 -5.02 21.58 15.66
C GLU A 56 -4.27 22.55 14.72
N GLU A 57 -2.98 22.80 14.97
CA GLU A 57 -2.14 23.62 14.09
C GLU A 57 -1.92 22.94 12.72
N ILE A 58 -1.59 21.65 12.70
CA ILE A 58 -1.48 20.85 11.47
C ILE A 58 -2.80 20.89 10.69
N LEU A 59 -3.94 20.75 11.38
CA LEU A 59 -5.25 20.82 10.75
C LEU A 59 -5.48 22.17 10.05
N GLY A 60 -5.05 23.27 10.67
CA GLY A 60 -5.10 24.61 10.08
C GLY A 60 -4.26 24.71 8.80
N THR A 61 -3.01 24.24 8.85
CA THR A 61 -2.11 24.25 7.68
C THR A 61 -2.63 23.36 6.55
N VAL A 62 -3.09 22.15 6.87
CA VAL A 62 -3.66 21.20 5.90
C VAL A 62 -4.95 21.72 5.27
N LEU A 63 -5.80 22.45 6.03
CA LEU A 63 -6.99 23.09 5.48
C LEU A 63 -6.67 24.07 4.35
N GLU A 64 -5.66 24.92 4.53
CA GLU A 64 -5.26 25.90 3.50
C GLU A 64 -4.61 25.22 2.28
N LEU A 65 -3.77 24.19 2.52
CA LEU A 65 -3.22 23.36 1.45
C LEU A 65 -4.33 22.67 0.64
N TYR A 66 -5.35 22.14 1.32
CA TYR A 66 -6.47 21.47 0.68
C TYR A 66 -7.34 22.44 -0.12
N LYS A 67 -7.71 23.60 0.42
CA LYS A 67 -8.56 24.59 -0.29
C LYS A 67 -7.99 25.00 -1.64
N SER A 68 -6.66 25.12 -1.74
CA SER A 68 -5.99 25.47 -3.00
C SER A 68 -5.95 24.33 -4.02
N ARG A 69 -6.27 23.08 -3.62
CA ARG A 69 -6.19 21.86 -4.43
C ARG A 69 -7.53 21.12 -4.58
N GLU A 70 -8.57 21.55 -3.88
CA GLU A 70 -9.88 20.90 -3.82
C GLU A 70 -10.45 20.59 -5.22
N LYS A 71 -10.39 21.54 -6.15
CA LYS A 71 -10.87 21.30 -7.53
C LYS A 71 -10.10 20.19 -8.26
N GLU A 72 -8.78 20.11 -8.03
CA GLU A 72 -7.95 19.07 -8.63
C GLU A 72 -8.28 17.71 -8.01
N ILE A 73 -8.39 17.62 -6.68
CA ILE A 73 -8.77 16.41 -5.96
C ILE A 73 -10.12 15.90 -6.46
N GLN A 74 -11.12 16.78 -6.56
CA GLN A 74 -12.46 16.43 -7.05
C GLN A 74 -12.44 15.96 -8.52
N SER A 75 -11.58 16.55 -9.36
CA SER A 75 -11.41 16.07 -10.73
C SER A 75 -10.80 14.67 -10.79
N LYS A 76 -9.88 14.35 -9.86
CA LYS A 76 -9.24 13.04 -9.76
C LYS A 76 -10.16 11.96 -9.22
N VAL A 77 -11.11 12.29 -8.33
CA VAL A 77 -12.16 11.34 -7.92
C VAL A 77 -12.88 10.81 -9.15
N ILE A 78 -13.24 11.69 -10.08
CA ILE A 78 -13.94 11.33 -11.31
C ILE A 78 -13.01 10.52 -12.23
N SER A 79 -11.81 11.05 -12.55
CA SER A 79 -10.92 10.40 -13.52
C SER A 79 -10.41 9.04 -13.05
N TYR A 80 -10.06 8.90 -11.77
CA TYR A 80 -9.60 7.62 -11.20
C TYR A 80 -10.72 6.59 -11.18
N GLN A 81 -11.95 7.00 -10.81
CA GLN A 81 -13.09 6.08 -10.84
C GLN A 81 -13.41 5.62 -12.27
N GLU A 82 -13.40 6.53 -13.26
CA GLU A 82 -13.59 6.17 -14.66
C GLU A 82 -12.51 5.19 -15.15
N ASN A 83 -11.25 5.44 -14.78
CA ASN A 83 -10.14 4.58 -15.16
C ASN A 83 -10.24 3.18 -14.50
N TRP A 84 -10.61 3.12 -13.22
CA TRP A 84 -10.87 1.85 -12.53
C TRP A 84 -12.02 1.08 -13.19
N ASN A 85 -13.15 1.75 -13.45
CA ASN A 85 -14.33 1.12 -14.07
C ASN A 85 -14.00 0.47 -15.43
N ARG A 86 -13.05 1.04 -16.18
CA ARG A 86 -12.57 0.47 -17.45
C ARG A 86 -11.89 -0.89 -17.27
N TYR A 87 -11.15 -1.07 -16.18
CA TYR A 87 -10.35 -2.27 -15.94
C TYR A 87 -10.93 -3.21 -14.88
N GLU A 88 -11.97 -2.81 -14.14
CA GLU A 88 -12.53 -3.56 -13.01
C GLU A 88 -12.78 -5.04 -13.35
N LYS A 89 -13.39 -5.29 -14.51
CA LYS A 89 -13.68 -6.66 -14.97
C LYS A 89 -12.39 -7.47 -15.16
N LEU A 90 -11.42 -6.91 -15.88
CA LEU A 90 -10.13 -7.56 -16.12
C LEU A 90 -9.42 -7.85 -14.78
N ILE A 91 -9.37 -6.86 -13.89
CA ILE A 91 -8.70 -6.96 -12.59
C ILE A 91 -9.33 -8.09 -11.76
N ASN A 92 -10.67 -8.13 -11.64
CA ASN A 92 -11.36 -9.20 -10.93
C ASN A 92 -11.11 -10.58 -11.58
N GLU A 93 -11.12 -10.68 -12.92
CA GLU A 93 -10.85 -11.94 -13.61
C GLU A 93 -9.43 -12.45 -13.37
N ARG A 94 -8.42 -11.57 -13.48
CA ARG A 94 -7.01 -11.94 -13.26
C ARG A 94 -6.75 -12.30 -11.81
N PHE A 95 -7.18 -11.49 -10.85
CA PHE A 95 -6.98 -11.81 -9.44
C PHE A 95 -7.75 -13.05 -9.00
N SER A 96 -8.96 -13.31 -9.52
CA SER A 96 -9.67 -14.56 -9.21
C SER A 96 -8.91 -15.78 -9.72
N SER A 97 -8.28 -15.67 -10.89
CA SER A 97 -7.44 -16.74 -11.43
C SER A 97 -6.16 -16.94 -10.61
N ILE A 98 -5.51 -15.86 -10.15
CA ILE A 98 -4.25 -15.93 -9.40
C ILE A 98 -4.50 -16.46 -7.98
N PHE A 99 -5.52 -15.92 -7.30
CA PHE A 99 -5.84 -16.24 -5.92
C PHE A 99 -6.73 -17.48 -5.76
N GLU A 100 -7.20 -18.07 -6.87
CA GLU A 100 -7.98 -19.31 -6.90
C GLU A 100 -9.33 -19.24 -6.14
N PHE A 101 -9.93 -18.05 -6.02
CA PHE A 101 -11.29 -17.84 -5.55
C PHE A 101 -11.96 -16.66 -6.26
N ASP A 102 -13.30 -16.58 -6.24
CA ASP A 102 -14.01 -15.50 -6.90
C ASP A 102 -13.87 -14.18 -6.13
N THR A 103 -13.03 -13.29 -6.64
CA THR A 103 -12.80 -11.99 -5.99
C THR A 103 -14.05 -11.11 -6.03
N ARG A 104 -15.04 -11.38 -6.90
CA ARG A 104 -16.33 -10.65 -6.96
C ARG A 104 -17.19 -10.86 -5.73
N GLU A 105 -16.92 -11.91 -4.93
CA GLU A 105 -17.66 -12.21 -3.71
C GLU A 105 -17.05 -11.58 -2.46
N VAL A 106 -15.85 -11.01 -2.56
CA VAL A 106 -15.14 -10.35 -1.46
C VAL A 106 -14.86 -8.88 -1.77
N PHE A 107 -14.64 -8.08 -0.71
CA PHE A 107 -14.17 -6.71 -0.81
C PHE A 107 -14.97 -5.86 -1.81
N ASN A 108 -16.29 -5.88 -1.66
CA ASN A 108 -17.22 -5.09 -2.47
C ASN A 108 -17.49 -3.69 -1.90
N ASP A 109 -16.68 -3.31 -0.93
CA ASP A 109 -16.72 -2.09 -0.13
C ASP A 109 -15.33 -1.43 -0.03
N LEU A 110 -14.37 -1.77 -0.92
CA LEU A 110 -13.06 -1.12 -0.90
C LEU A 110 -13.20 0.36 -1.23
N VAL A 111 -12.43 1.17 -0.52
CA VAL A 111 -12.38 2.61 -0.70
C VAL A 111 -10.94 3.07 -0.91
N CYS A 112 -10.71 3.79 -1.99
CA CYS A 112 -9.48 4.53 -2.21
C CYS A 112 -9.71 6.02 -1.90
N ASN A 113 -9.11 6.52 -0.83
CA ASN A 113 -9.15 7.94 -0.52
C ASN A 113 -8.11 8.69 -1.33
N ILE A 114 -8.50 9.80 -1.95
CA ILE A 114 -7.54 10.72 -2.56
C ILE A 114 -7.17 11.77 -1.51
N THR A 115 -5.93 11.74 -1.02
CA THR A 115 -5.51 12.55 0.13
C THR A 115 -4.29 13.41 -0.17
N LEU A 116 -4.01 14.34 0.75
CA LEU A 116 -2.74 15.07 0.75
C LEU A 116 -1.59 14.26 1.35
N ASN A 117 -1.79 13.06 1.90
CA ASN A 117 -0.70 12.29 2.49
C ASN A 117 0.10 11.55 1.38
N PRO A 118 1.37 11.90 1.11
CA PRO A 118 2.16 11.23 0.08
C PRO A 118 2.53 9.79 0.43
N ILE A 119 2.40 9.38 1.69
CA ILE A 119 2.72 8.02 2.15
C ILE A 119 1.69 6.99 1.66
N SER A 120 0.45 7.43 1.42
CA SER A 120 -0.62 6.58 0.87
C SER A 120 -0.85 5.29 1.68
N PRO A 121 -1.15 5.37 3.00
CA PRO A 121 -1.32 4.20 3.85
C PRO A 121 -2.51 3.33 3.47
N ARG A 122 -2.50 2.08 3.95
CA ARG A 122 -3.62 1.13 3.86
C ARG A 122 -4.11 0.70 5.24
N TYR A 123 -5.39 0.36 5.30
CA TYR A 123 -6.08 -0.12 6.50
C TYR A 123 -6.96 -1.32 6.12
N LEU A 124 -6.58 -2.51 6.57
CA LEU A 124 -7.17 -3.80 6.19
C LEU A 124 -8.55 -4.01 6.78
N LYS A 125 -8.79 -3.61 8.03
CA LYS A 125 -10.11 -3.79 8.67
C LYS A 125 -11.17 -2.86 8.09
N GLU A 126 -10.76 -1.64 7.74
CA GLU A 126 -11.61 -0.59 7.21
C GLU A 126 -11.79 -0.69 5.69
N HIS A 127 -11.15 -1.67 5.04
CA HIS A 127 -11.19 -1.84 3.58
C HIS A 127 -10.83 -0.55 2.83
N THR A 128 -9.91 0.24 3.40
CA THR A 128 -9.60 1.57 2.92
C THR A 128 -8.10 1.75 2.75
N PHE A 129 -7.69 2.31 1.63
CA PHE A 129 -6.32 2.76 1.41
C PHE A 129 -6.31 4.15 0.79
N ASP A 130 -5.18 4.82 0.88
CA ASP A 130 -5.01 6.17 0.39
C ASP A 130 -4.23 6.17 -0.93
N VAL A 131 -4.44 7.21 -1.73
CA VAL A 131 -3.56 7.57 -2.83
C VAL A 131 -3.30 9.06 -2.78
N PHE A 132 -2.04 9.44 -2.95
CA PHE A 132 -1.67 10.85 -3.01
C PHE A 132 -2.34 11.57 -4.19
N TYR A 133 -2.89 12.77 -3.96
CA TYR A 133 -3.59 13.51 -5.01
C TYR A 133 -2.71 13.76 -6.24
N MET A 134 -1.39 13.96 -6.11
CA MET A 134 -0.52 14.19 -7.27
C MET A 134 -0.22 12.94 -8.10
N ASN A 135 -0.80 11.78 -7.79
CA ASN A 135 -0.64 10.59 -8.62
C ASN A 135 -1.24 10.80 -10.03
N SER A 136 -0.88 9.97 -11.00
CA SER A 136 -1.49 10.00 -12.34
C SER A 136 -2.67 9.04 -12.43
N ASP A 137 -3.52 9.13 -13.47
CA ASP A 137 -4.60 8.16 -13.69
C ASP A 137 -4.07 6.73 -13.84
N ALA A 138 -2.95 6.55 -14.55
CA ALA A 138 -2.30 5.25 -14.64
C ALA A 138 -1.71 4.83 -13.29
N GLY A 139 -1.08 5.77 -12.58
CA GLY A 139 -0.48 5.51 -11.28
C GLY A 139 -1.51 5.13 -10.22
N SER A 140 -2.72 5.69 -10.24
CA SER A 140 -3.79 5.28 -9.32
C SER A 140 -4.26 3.83 -9.56
N ILE A 141 -4.19 3.33 -10.81
CA ILE A 141 -4.37 1.91 -11.11
C ILE A 141 -3.21 1.09 -10.55
N GLY A 142 -1.96 1.53 -10.77
CA GLY A 142 -0.78 0.86 -10.20
C GLY A 142 -0.86 0.72 -8.68
N SER A 143 -1.22 1.80 -7.98
CA SER A 143 -1.44 1.79 -6.53
C SER A 143 -2.57 0.86 -6.14
N ALA A 144 -3.74 0.95 -6.79
CA ALA A 144 -4.86 0.07 -6.48
C ALA A 144 -4.52 -1.42 -6.70
N LEU A 145 -3.77 -1.77 -7.74
CA LEU A 145 -3.32 -3.14 -7.97
C LEU A 145 -2.40 -3.62 -6.84
N HIS A 146 -1.44 -2.80 -6.42
CA HIS A 146 -0.55 -3.11 -5.30
C HIS A 146 -1.36 -3.34 -4.01
N GLU A 147 -2.22 -2.41 -3.64
CA GLU A 147 -2.99 -2.50 -2.40
C GLU A 147 -3.98 -3.67 -2.39
N ILE A 148 -4.64 -3.94 -3.53
CA ILE A 148 -5.55 -5.08 -3.65
C ILE A 148 -4.82 -6.42 -3.47
N VAL A 149 -3.56 -6.52 -3.89
CA VAL A 149 -2.75 -7.71 -3.61
C VAL A 149 -2.63 -7.92 -2.11
N HIS A 150 -2.39 -6.88 -1.32
CA HIS A 150 -2.36 -6.99 0.14
C HIS A 150 -3.70 -7.45 0.72
N TYR A 151 -4.82 -6.85 0.31
CA TYR A 151 -6.15 -7.26 0.78
C TYR A 151 -6.43 -8.74 0.51
N LEU A 152 -6.16 -9.21 -0.72
CA LEU A 152 -6.38 -10.60 -1.10
C LEU A 152 -5.39 -11.55 -0.42
N TRP A 153 -4.13 -11.16 -0.29
CA TRP A 153 -3.10 -11.91 0.41
C TRP A 153 -3.46 -12.13 1.87
N PHE A 154 -3.79 -11.06 2.60
CA PHE A 154 -4.17 -11.15 4.00
C PHE A 154 -5.53 -11.79 4.22
N TYR A 155 -6.47 -11.65 3.28
CA TYR A 155 -7.72 -12.43 3.31
C TYR A 155 -7.44 -13.92 3.31
N LEU A 156 -6.66 -14.40 2.33
CA LEU A 156 -6.32 -15.82 2.21
C LEU A 156 -5.51 -16.30 3.41
N TRP A 157 -4.50 -15.53 3.83
CA TRP A 157 -3.67 -15.84 5.00
C TRP A 157 -4.53 -15.96 6.27
N ASN A 158 -5.39 -14.98 6.53
CA ASN A 158 -6.22 -14.95 7.73
C ASN A 158 -7.26 -16.07 7.73
N GLN A 159 -7.77 -16.50 6.57
CA GLN A 159 -8.63 -17.68 6.48
C GLN A 159 -7.94 -18.96 6.99
N LYS A 160 -6.62 -19.05 6.83
CA LYS A 160 -5.82 -20.22 7.19
C LYS A 160 -5.29 -20.16 8.63
N TYR A 161 -4.71 -19.03 9.03
CA TYR A 161 -3.96 -18.90 10.27
C TYR A 161 -4.72 -18.19 11.39
N LYS A 162 -5.74 -17.38 11.05
CA LYS A 162 -6.61 -16.69 12.01
C LYS A 162 -5.83 -15.78 12.99
N ASP A 163 -4.72 -15.18 12.56
CA ASP A 163 -3.97 -14.24 13.40
C ASP A 163 -4.71 -12.89 13.57
N SER A 164 -4.18 -12.03 14.43
CA SER A 164 -4.67 -10.66 14.58
C SER A 164 -4.26 -9.82 13.37
N TYR A 165 -5.21 -9.03 12.86
CA TYR A 165 -4.95 -8.04 11.80
C TYR A 165 -3.89 -7.00 12.19
N GLU A 166 -3.66 -6.75 13.49
CA GLU A 166 -2.60 -5.84 13.94
C GLU A 166 -1.20 -6.28 13.47
N GLN A 167 -0.99 -7.60 13.29
CA GLN A 167 0.26 -8.15 12.75
C GLN A 167 0.43 -7.84 11.26
N TYR A 168 -0.66 -7.57 10.55
CA TYR A 168 -0.68 -7.30 9.11
C TYR A 168 -0.59 -5.80 8.77
N GLU A 169 -0.61 -4.93 9.79
CA GLU A 169 -0.52 -3.46 9.64
C GLU A 169 0.83 -2.90 10.09
N SER A 170 1.72 -3.75 10.60
CA SER A 170 3.05 -3.36 11.07
C SER A 170 4.13 -4.27 10.48
N PRO A 171 5.43 -3.88 10.47
CA PRO A 171 6.54 -4.60 9.82
C PRO A 171 6.91 -5.97 10.43
N SER A 172 5.92 -6.80 10.72
CA SER A 172 6.05 -8.23 11.01
C SER A 172 6.62 -8.96 9.79
N LEU A 173 7.07 -10.20 9.98
CA LEU A 173 7.64 -10.95 8.87
C LEU A 173 6.63 -11.27 7.75
N ILE A 174 5.36 -11.48 8.12
CA ILE A 174 4.29 -11.70 7.12
C ILE A 174 3.95 -10.42 6.35
N TRP A 175 4.05 -9.26 7.01
CA TRP A 175 3.96 -7.97 6.35
C TRP A 175 5.11 -7.76 5.36
N ILE A 176 6.35 -8.02 5.77
CA ILE A 176 7.52 -7.89 4.89
C ILE A 176 7.37 -8.80 3.68
N LEU A 177 6.88 -10.03 3.90
CA LEU A 177 6.60 -10.95 2.82
C LEU A 177 5.51 -10.42 1.89
N SER A 178 4.41 -9.84 2.41
CA SER A 178 3.33 -9.32 1.57
C SER A 178 3.84 -8.22 0.64
N GLU A 179 4.72 -7.34 1.12
CA GLU A 179 5.40 -6.31 0.31
C GLU A 179 6.29 -6.91 -0.79
N ALA A 180 7.04 -7.97 -0.48
CA ALA A 180 7.92 -8.62 -1.45
C ALA A 180 7.14 -9.34 -2.55
N VAL A 181 6.09 -10.10 -2.19
CA VAL A 181 5.38 -10.98 -3.15
C VAL A 181 4.47 -10.25 -4.13
N VAL A 182 4.21 -8.95 -3.91
CA VAL A 182 3.50 -8.12 -4.91
C VAL A 182 4.19 -8.22 -6.26
N GLU A 183 5.52 -8.30 -6.28
CA GLU A 183 6.30 -8.46 -7.52
C GLU A 183 5.91 -9.72 -8.30
N GLN A 184 5.85 -10.89 -7.65
CA GLN A 184 5.46 -12.14 -8.33
C GLN A 184 4.02 -12.10 -8.82
N ILE A 185 3.11 -11.53 -8.03
CA ILE A 185 1.67 -11.50 -8.33
C ILE A 185 1.35 -10.52 -9.46
N LEU A 186 1.98 -9.34 -9.48
CA LEU A 186 1.74 -8.32 -10.50
C LEU A 186 2.55 -8.53 -11.80
N LYS A 187 3.42 -9.54 -11.86
CA LYS A 187 4.03 -10.04 -13.12
C LYS A 187 3.01 -10.75 -14.04
N ASP A 188 1.74 -10.87 -13.65
CA ASP A 188 0.69 -11.36 -14.54
C ASP A 188 0.62 -10.53 -15.83
N LYS A 189 0.64 -11.20 -16.98
CA LYS A 189 0.77 -10.54 -18.29
C LYS A 189 -0.34 -9.54 -18.61
N GLU A 190 -1.54 -9.75 -18.07
CA GLU A 190 -2.66 -8.84 -18.35
C GLU A 190 -2.70 -7.68 -17.35
N LEU A 191 -2.33 -7.91 -16.09
CA LEU A 191 -2.16 -6.84 -15.11
C LEU A 191 -0.98 -5.93 -15.47
N ASP A 192 0.13 -6.49 -15.95
CA ASP A 192 1.31 -5.75 -16.40
C ASP A 192 0.98 -4.68 -17.46
N LYS A 193 0.10 -5.01 -18.43
CA LYS A 193 -0.30 -4.07 -19.49
C LYS A 193 -0.95 -2.78 -18.97
N ILE A 194 -1.56 -2.83 -17.78
CA ILE A 194 -2.27 -1.71 -17.17
C ILE A 194 -1.55 -1.12 -15.96
N ASN A 195 -0.48 -1.78 -15.49
CA ASN A 195 0.28 -1.36 -14.32
C ASN A 195 1.51 -0.54 -14.74
N PRO A 196 1.53 0.79 -14.50
CA PRO A 196 2.68 1.61 -14.90
C PRO A 196 3.95 1.34 -14.07
N TYR A 197 3.83 0.70 -12.90
CA TYR A 197 4.95 0.51 -11.97
C TYR A 197 5.85 -0.67 -12.34
N HIS A 198 5.38 -1.62 -13.14
CA HIS A 198 6.15 -2.81 -13.51
C HIS A 198 7.56 -2.49 -14.05
N LYS A 199 7.71 -1.40 -14.84
CA LYS A 199 9.00 -1.00 -15.43
C LYS A 199 10.07 -0.62 -14.39
N ASN A 200 9.64 -0.14 -13.23
CA ASN A 200 10.52 0.34 -12.16
C ASN A 200 10.52 -0.61 -10.94
N GLY A 201 9.70 -1.66 -10.99
CA GLY A 201 9.44 -2.57 -9.88
C GLY A 201 8.12 -2.28 -9.16
N ASN A 202 7.40 -3.34 -8.78
CA ASN A 202 6.13 -3.27 -8.05
C ASN A 202 6.27 -3.20 -6.52
N ALA A 203 7.49 -3.34 -6.00
CA ALA A 203 7.78 -3.43 -4.57
C ALA A 203 8.93 -2.49 -4.19
N TYR A 204 9.29 -2.46 -2.90
CA TYR A 204 10.38 -1.61 -2.43
C TYR A 204 11.73 -1.93 -3.11
N PRO A 205 12.54 -0.92 -3.46
CA PRO A 205 13.80 -1.10 -4.19
C PRO A 205 14.81 -2.06 -3.54
N TYR A 206 14.82 -2.14 -2.20
CA TYR A 206 15.75 -3.00 -1.48
C TYR A 206 15.51 -4.49 -1.77
N PHE A 207 14.28 -4.93 -2.05
CA PHE A 207 13.99 -6.34 -2.37
C PHE A 207 14.68 -6.81 -3.67
N TYR A 208 14.83 -5.94 -4.66
CA TYR A 208 15.49 -6.28 -5.94
C TYR A 208 16.99 -6.50 -5.81
N LYS A 209 17.59 -5.98 -4.73
CA LYS A 209 19.03 -6.11 -4.45
C LYS A 209 19.32 -7.02 -3.26
N MET A 210 18.29 -7.42 -2.52
CA MET A 210 18.41 -8.26 -1.34
C MET A 210 19.04 -9.60 -1.71
N ASN A 211 20.16 -9.90 -1.06
CA ASN A 211 20.91 -11.14 -1.27
C ASN A 211 20.73 -12.04 -0.05
N ILE A 212 20.37 -13.30 -0.29
CA ILE A 212 20.19 -14.33 0.73
C ILE A 212 21.09 -15.51 0.34
N GLY A 213 22.14 -15.75 1.12
CA GLY A 213 23.04 -16.88 0.88
C GLY A 213 23.73 -16.89 -0.50
N GLY A 214 24.01 -15.71 -1.07
CA GLY A 214 24.70 -15.55 -2.36
C GLY A 214 23.78 -15.42 -3.58
N ARG A 215 22.46 -15.44 -3.41
CA ARG A 215 21.47 -15.37 -4.48
C ARG A 215 20.42 -14.29 -4.19
N LEU A 216 19.80 -13.70 -5.22
CA LEU A 216 18.79 -12.65 -5.04
C LEU A 216 17.50 -13.23 -4.44
N LEU A 217 16.85 -12.46 -3.56
CA LEU A 217 15.55 -12.83 -2.96
C LEU A 217 14.54 -13.25 -4.04
N TYR A 218 14.40 -12.47 -5.10
CA TYR A 218 13.41 -12.74 -6.14
C TYR A 218 13.70 -13.97 -6.98
N ASP A 219 14.96 -14.44 -7.05
CA ASP A 219 15.21 -15.70 -7.72
C ASP A 219 14.60 -16.88 -6.93
N TYR A 220 14.61 -16.81 -5.59
CA TYR A 220 13.94 -17.79 -4.74
C TYR A 220 12.41 -17.67 -4.84
N LEU A 221 11.88 -16.44 -4.73
CA LEU A 221 10.43 -16.23 -4.77
C LEU A 221 9.83 -16.60 -6.15
N ASP A 222 10.52 -16.32 -7.26
CA ASP A 222 10.07 -16.70 -8.60
C ASP A 222 10.03 -18.24 -8.76
N GLU A 223 11.02 -18.97 -8.23
CA GLU A 223 11.01 -20.44 -8.22
C GLU A 223 9.86 -21.01 -7.40
N ILE A 224 9.63 -20.50 -6.19
CA ILE A 224 8.53 -20.96 -5.35
C ILE A 224 7.19 -20.65 -6.04
N TYR A 225 7.03 -19.46 -6.63
CA TYR A 225 5.77 -19.04 -7.25
C TYR A 225 5.42 -19.90 -8.47
N LYS A 226 6.38 -20.13 -9.38
CA LYS A 226 6.14 -20.84 -10.64
C LYS A 226 5.62 -22.27 -10.47
N ASP A 227 6.05 -22.97 -9.42
CA ASP A 227 5.76 -24.39 -9.23
C ASP A 227 4.62 -24.65 -8.23
N ASN A 228 3.89 -23.62 -7.79
CA ASN A 228 2.92 -23.75 -6.71
C ASN A 228 1.63 -22.94 -6.97
N SER A 229 0.51 -23.45 -6.45
CA SER A 229 -0.69 -22.63 -6.25
C SER A 229 -0.41 -21.51 -5.26
N ILE A 230 -1.23 -20.46 -5.25
CA ILE A 230 -1.06 -19.31 -4.36
C ILE A 230 -0.98 -19.70 -2.86
N ASP A 231 -1.80 -20.66 -2.42
CA ASP A 231 -1.81 -21.17 -1.04
C ASP A 231 -0.48 -21.85 -0.67
N LYS A 232 0.07 -22.66 -1.59
CA LYS A 232 1.36 -23.32 -1.37
C LYS A 232 2.53 -22.34 -1.47
N PHE A 233 2.43 -21.36 -2.38
CA PHE A 233 3.43 -20.30 -2.51
C PHE A 233 3.54 -19.53 -1.20
N MET A 234 2.40 -19.12 -0.63
CA MET A 234 2.29 -18.44 0.66
C MET A 234 2.99 -19.19 1.80
N ASP A 235 2.71 -20.49 1.99
CA ASP A 235 3.35 -21.27 3.05
C ASP A 235 4.87 -21.41 2.86
N LYS A 236 5.28 -21.67 1.62
CA LYS A 236 6.68 -21.94 1.31
C LYS A 236 7.52 -20.67 1.37
N SER A 237 7.01 -19.56 0.86
CA SER A 237 7.68 -18.27 0.93
C SER A 237 7.76 -17.80 2.38
N TYR A 238 6.71 -17.95 3.19
CA TYR A 238 6.79 -17.62 4.61
C TYR A 238 7.81 -18.47 5.37
N LYS A 239 7.85 -19.79 5.14
CA LYS A 239 8.89 -20.66 5.72
C LYS A 239 10.29 -20.24 5.29
N PHE A 240 10.46 -19.81 4.04
CA PHE A 240 11.73 -19.26 3.56
C PHE A 240 12.08 -17.96 4.30
N MET A 241 11.13 -17.04 4.48
CA MET A 241 11.35 -15.80 5.23
C MET A 241 11.77 -16.10 6.67
N VAL A 242 11.08 -17.01 7.37
CA VAL A 242 11.40 -17.39 8.76
C VAL A 242 12.83 -17.93 8.87
N LYS A 243 13.25 -18.76 7.92
CA LYS A 243 14.60 -19.34 7.92
C LYS A 243 15.71 -18.29 7.75
N ASN A 244 15.41 -17.18 7.07
CA ASN A 244 16.39 -16.17 6.69
C ASN A 244 16.09 -14.79 7.29
N GLU A 245 15.28 -14.72 8.35
CA GLU A 245 14.73 -13.47 8.88
C GLU A 245 15.82 -12.46 9.27
N GLU A 246 16.89 -12.91 9.93
CA GLU A 246 17.99 -12.03 10.33
C GLU A 246 18.67 -11.36 9.12
N GLU A 247 18.96 -12.14 8.07
CA GLU A 247 19.61 -11.65 6.85
C GLU A 247 18.70 -10.69 6.07
N ILE A 248 17.39 -10.98 6.01
CA ILE A 248 16.37 -10.12 5.39
C ILE A 248 16.30 -8.78 6.13
N ARG A 249 16.13 -8.81 7.46
CA ARG A 249 15.97 -7.58 8.26
C ARG A 249 17.22 -6.70 8.24
N SER A 250 18.40 -7.29 8.12
CA SER A 250 19.66 -6.53 8.01
C SER A 250 19.78 -5.65 6.76
N GLN A 251 18.91 -5.88 5.75
CA GLN A 251 18.96 -5.23 4.44
C GLN A 251 17.77 -4.29 4.16
N MET A 252 16.88 -4.08 5.14
CA MET A 252 15.68 -3.24 4.99
C MET A 252 15.94 -1.76 5.32
N LEU A 253 16.88 -1.14 4.62
CA LEU A 253 17.25 0.28 4.76
C LEU A 253 17.08 1.04 3.45
#